data_AF-A0A9D6M7L1-F1
#
_entry.id   AF-A0A9D6M7L1-F1
#
_cell.length_a   1.000
_cell.length_b   1.000
_cell.length_c   1.000
_cell.angle_alpha   90.00
_cell.angle_beta   90.00
_cell.angle_gamma   90.00
#
_symmetry.space_group_name_H-M   'P 1'
#
loop_
_entity.id
_entity.type
_entity.pdbx_description
1 polymer ?
#
loop_
_entity_poly.entity_id
_entity_poly.type
_entity_poly.pdbx_seq_one_letter_code
_entity_poly.pdbx_strand_id
1 'polypeptide(L)'
;MRTRFICALAAMILAAAAFVISAQTARADDGGGYVGPDTCKTCHPEQAEAWADAPHADAAKVTAFVEAWQAAKSPGYCLSCHTTGYDPNTGKYAFEGVTCESCHGAFVAGHPQKPMTMDSSPQACGRCHKSTLNEWEISLHGKQDIGCVACHDVHGATVKTGSATELCSKCHAAMAANVAHASSSGKGLSCADCHVGPRTGDPTEGHANTGHTFQVGTGTCSRCHADEVHRGVKAMMGDGGSQGQPTLTPTAEAGSESASAAGIALPLLATGVFGIGLGFAGARWYGRKQ
;
A
#
# COMPACT_ATOMS: atom_id res chain seq x y z
N MET A 1 14.13 -49.70 46.54
CA MET A 1 14.73 -48.34 46.47
C MET A 1 15.38 -48.06 45.11
N ARG A 2 16.20 -48.98 44.58
CA ARG A 2 16.89 -48.85 43.27
C ARG A 2 15.96 -48.59 42.06
N THR A 3 14.82 -49.28 41.97
CA THR A 3 13.90 -49.13 40.82
C THR A 3 13.23 -47.76 40.74
N ARG A 4 12.93 -47.15 41.90
CA ARG A 4 12.33 -45.81 41.99
C ARG A 4 13.32 -44.71 41.60
N PHE A 5 14.61 -44.90 41.90
CA PHE A 5 15.67 -43.98 41.48
C PHE A 5 15.92 -44.01 39.98
N ILE A 6 15.86 -45.19 39.35
CA ILE A 6 16.06 -45.34 37.90
C ILE A 6 14.93 -44.68 37.11
N CYS A 7 13.68 -44.82 37.55
CA CYS A 7 12.54 -44.15 36.90
C CYS A 7 12.58 -42.62 37.04
N ALA A 8 13.04 -42.09 38.18
CA ALA A 8 13.17 -40.64 38.39
C ALA A 8 14.28 -40.02 37.53
N LEU A 9 15.43 -40.72 37.39
CA LEU A 9 16.51 -40.31 36.50
C LEU A 9 16.10 -40.36 35.03
N ALA A 10 15.39 -41.41 34.59
CA ALA A 10 14.88 -41.52 33.23
C ALA A 10 13.86 -40.40 32.90
N ALA A 11 12.97 -40.06 33.84
CA ALA A 11 12.01 -38.98 33.66
C ALA A 11 12.68 -37.59 33.58
N MET A 12 13.73 -37.34 34.38
CA MET A 12 14.49 -36.08 34.30
C MET A 12 15.31 -35.97 33.01
N ILE A 13 15.88 -37.07 32.52
CA ILE A 13 16.60 -37.08 31.24
C ILE A 13 15.64 -36.84 30.06
N LEU A 14 14.44 -37.43 30.08
CA LEU A 14 13.41 -37.20 29.07
C LEU A 14 12.87 -35.76 29.11
N ALA A 15 12.68 -35.17 30.29
CA ALA A 15 12.26 -33.78 30.44
C ALA A 15 13.35 -32.79 29.98
N ALA A 16 14.63 -33.08 30.27
CA ALA A 16 15.75 -32.29 29.79
C ALA A 16 15.91 -32.39 28.26
N ALA A 17 15.73 -33.58 27.68
CA ALA A 17 15.73 -33.77 26.23
C ALA A 17 14.58 -33.01 25.54
N ALA A 18 13.37 -33.01 26.12
CA ALA A 18 12.24 -32.24 25.61
C ALA A 18 12.48 -30.72 25.68
N PHE A 19 13.14 -30.23 26.73
CA PHE A 19 13.50 -28.81 26.88
C PHE A 19 14.57 -28.37 25.86
N VAL A 20 15.55 -29.23 25.56
CA VAL A 20 16.58 -28.96 24.54
C VAL A 20 15.99 -28.99 23.12
N ILE A 21 15.02 -29.86 22.84
CA ILE A 21 14.34 -29.93 21.53
C ILE A 21 13.47 -28.69 21.29
N SER A 22 12.79 -28.16 22.31
CA SER A 22 12.02 -26.90 22.19
C SER A 22 12.90 -25.65 22.04
N ALA A 23 14.16 -25.68 22.49
CA ALA A 23 15.08 -24.57 22.32
C ALA A 23 15.74 -24.50 20.94
N GLN A 24 15.76 -25.61 20.19
CA GLN A 24 16.43 -25.71 18.89
C GLN A 24 15.57 -25.28 17.69
N THR A 25 14.25 -25.12 17.85
CA THR A 25 13.39 -24.64 16.75
C THR A 25 13.33 -23.12 16.61
N ALA A 26 14.06 -22.36 17.45
CA ALA A 26 14.01 -20.90 17.45
C ALA A 26 15.22 -20.21 16.80
N ARG A 27 16.21 -20.92 16.25
CA ARG A 27 17.35 -20.29 15.57
C ARG A 27 17.83 -21.10 14.37
N ALA A 28 17.26 -20.80 13.22
CA ALA A 28 17.89 -20.99 11.93
C ALA A 28 17.77 -19.66 11.16
N ASP A 29 18.82 -18.85 11.20
CA ASP A 29 19.43 -18.23 10.00
C ASP A 29 20.64 -17.37 10.42
N ASP A 30 21.82 -17.83 10.05
CA ASP A 30 23.14 -17.25 10.25
C ASP A 30 23.59 -16.52 8.98
N GLY A 31 23.05 -15.31 8.78
CA GLY A 31 23.51 -14.46 7.67
C GLY A 31 22.63 -13.25 7.34
N GLY A 32 22.13 -12.53 8.36
CA GLY A 32 21.32 -11.32 8.18
C GLY A 32 19.86 -11.61 7.86
N GLY A 33 19.21 -12.46 8.66
CA GLY A 33 17.78 -12.72 8.57
C GLY A 33 16.93 -11.59 9.14
N TYR A 34 15.61 -11.75 9.02
CA TYR A 34 14.65 -10.87 9.68
C TYR A 34 14.74 -11.06 11.21
N VAL A 35 15.13 -10.02 11.96
CA VAL A 35 15.35 -10.08 13.43
C VAL A 35 14.18 -9.54 14.24
N GLY A 36 13.22 -8.89 13.58
CA GLY A 36 11.99 -8.40 14.17
C GLY A 36 12.12 -7.09 14.94
N PRO A 37 10.97 -6.43 15.21
CA PRO A 37 10.91 -5.09 15.78
C PRO A 37 11.44 -5.01 17.22
N ASP A 38 11.33 -6.08 18.01
CA ASP A 38 11.85 -6.11 19.40
C ASP A 38 13.37 -5.96 19.44
N THR A 39 14.07 -6.53 18.46
CA THR A 39 15.52 -6.36 18.33
C THR A 39 15.84 -4.91 18.00
N CYS A 40 15.12 -4.30 17.05
CA CYS A 40 15.29 -2.90 16.68
C CYS A 40 15.05 -1.95 17.86
N LYS A 41 14.00 -2.22 18.65
CA LYS A 41 13.60 -1.42 19.83
C LYS A 41 14.70 -1.28 20.87
N THR A 42 15.61 -2.26 20.98
CA THR A 42 16.73 -2.19 21.94
C THR A 42 17.65 -0.98 21.73
N CYS A 43 17.75 -0.49 20.49
CA CYS A 43 18.57 0.67 20.12
C CYS A 43 17.75 1.83 19.53
N HIS A 44 16.56 1.57 18.99
CA HIS A 44 15.65 2.54 18.39
C HIS A 44 14.29 2.61 19.13
N PRO A 45 14.28 2.94 20.44
CA PRO A 45 13.07 2.88 21.24
C PRO A 45 12.00 3.87 20.77
N GLU A 46 12.38 5.10 20.44
CA GLU A 46 11.44 6.14 19.99
C GLU A 46 10.77 5.76 18.66
N GLN A 47 11.54 5.25 17.71
CA GLN A 47 11.00 4.83 16.40
C GLN A 47 10.12 3.59 16.54
N ALA A 48 10.51 2.65 17.41
CA ALA A 48 9.72 1.44 17.68
C ALA A 48 8.40 1.77 18.40
N GLU A 49 8.39 2.74 19.30
CA GLU A 49 7.17 3.22 19.96
C GLU A 49 6.24 3.91 18.97
N ALA A 50 6.76 4.85 18.16
CA ALA A 50 5.96 5.50 17.13
C ALA A 50 5.36 4.50 16.12
N TRP A 51 6.14 3.47 15.74
CA TRP A 51 5.69 2.40 14.86
C TRP A 51 4.63 1.49 15.50
N ALA A 52 4.80 1.13 16.77
CA ALA A 52 3.90 0.23 17.46
C ALA A 52 2.47 0.79 17.56
N ASP A 53 2.33 2.11 17.66
CA ASP A 53 1.03 2.80 17.68
C ASP A 53 0.50 3.12 16.27
N ALA A 54 1.28 2.85 15.22
CA ALA A 54 0.93 3.18 13.84
C ALA A 54 0.16 2.04 13.14
N PRO A 55 -0.69 2.36 12.14
CA PRO A 55 -1.45 1.34 11.38
C PRO A 55 -0.61 0.24 10.71
N HIS A 56 0.68 0.49 10.45
CA HIS A 56 1.58 -0.51 9.88
C HIS A 56 1.85 -1.68 10.83
N ALA A 57 1.98 -1.44 12.13
CA ALA A 57 2.16 -2.51 13.12
C ALA A 57 0.95 -3.46 13.14
N ASP A 58 -0.25 -2.91 12.96
CA ASP A 58 -1.52 -3.64 12.98
C ASP A 58 -1.99 -4.11 11.60
N ALA A 59 -1.20 -3.93 10.54
CA ALA A 59 -1.64 -4.20 9.17
C ALA A 59 -2.27 -5.60 8.97
N ALA A 60 -1.75 -6.63 9.64
CA ALA A 60 -2.30 -8.00 9.57
C ALA A 60 -3.53 -8.26 10.47
N LYS A 61 -3.84 -7.35 11.39
CA LYS A 61 -4.71 -7.58 12.56
C LYS A 61 -5.95 -6.70 12.58
N VAL A 62 -5.99 -5.63 11.81
CA VAL A 62 -7.18 -4.78 11.69
C VAL A 62 -8.38 -5.63 11.26
N THR A 63 -9.48 -5.55 12.01
CA THR A 63 -10.68 -6.37 11.81
C THR A 63 -11.20 -6.33 10.37
N ALA A 64 -11.30 -5.13 9.78
CA ALA A 64 -11.74 -4.96 8.39
C ALA A 64 -10.89 -5.77 7.40
N PHE A 65 -9.56 -5.79 7.58
CA PHE A 65 -8.68 -6.60 6.76
C PHE A 65 -8.90 -8.09 7.01
N VAL A 66 -8.91 -8.53 8.27
CA VAL A 66 -9.04 -9.94 8.63
C VAL A 66 -10.34 -10.53 8.07
N GLU A 67 -11.46 -9.82 8.21
CA GLU A 67 -12.76 -10.24 7.69
C GLU A 67 -12.76 -10.31 6.16
N ALA A 68 -12.25 -9.28 5.47
CA ALA A 68 -12.17 -9.27 4.02
C ALA A 68 -11.25 -10.38 3.47
N TRP A 69 -10.10 -10.58 4.11
CA TRP A 69 -9.13 -11.61 3.76
C TRP A 69 -9.71 -13.02 3.93
N GLN A 70 -10.40 -13.29 5.03
CA GLN A 70 -11.08 -14.56 5.27
C GLN A 70 -12.25 -14.78 4.31
N ALA A 71 -13.06 -13.76 4.05
CA ALA A 71 -14.14 -13.82 3.07
C ALA A 71 -13.62 -14.16 1.67
N ALA A 72 -12.47 -13.60 1.30
CA ALA A 72 -11.76 -13.90 0.05
C ALA A 72 -11.05 -15.27 0.04
N LYS A 73 -11.22 -16.11 1.07
CA LYS A 73 -10.58 -17.44 1.25
C LYS A 73 -9.08 -17.38 1.48
N SER A 74 -8.63 -16.37 2.22
CA SER A 74 -7.25 -16.21 2.70
C SER A 74 -6.18 -16.29 1.60
N PRO A 75 -6.31 -15.54 0.50
CA PRO A 75 -5.33 -15.62 -0.59
C PRO A 75 -3.97 -15.11 -0.12
N GLY A 76 -2.91 -15.85 -0.46
CA GLY A 76 -1.55 -15.56 0.01
C GLY A 76 -1.00 -14.21 -0.47
N TYR A 77 -1.41 -13.72 -1.65
CA TYR A 77 -0.91 -12.46 -2.18
C TYR A 77 -1.22 -11.26 -1.27
N CYS A 78 -2.26 -11.30 -0.44
CA CYS A 78 -2.54 -10.25 0.55
C CYS A 78 -1.39 -10.09 1.54
N LEU A 79 -0.73 -11.19 1.90
CA LEU A 79 0.36 -11.21 2.87
C LEU A 79 1.62 -10.51 2.33
N SER A 80 1.73 -10.30 1.02
CA SER A 80 2.82 -9.49 0.44
C SER A 80 2.87 -8.05 0.94
N CYS A 81 1.71 -7.52 1.38
CA CYS A 81 1.58 -6.15 1.87
C CYS A 81 1.28 -6.10 3.37
N HIS A 82 0.61 -7.14 3.91
CA HIS A 82 0.14 -7.17 5.30
C HIS A 82 1.09 -7.91 6.25
N THR A 83 2.22 -8.42 5.77
CA THR A 83 3.24 -9.10 6.60
C THR A 83 4.65 -8.63 6.22
N THR A 84 5.64 -9.03 7.01
CA THR A 84 7.05 -8.76 6.74
C THR A 84 7.73 -10.01 6.20
N GLY A 85 8.49 -9.85 5.11
CA GLY A 85 9.30 -10.94 4.55
C GLY A 85 8.47 -12.07 3.92
N TYR A 86 7.31 -11.74 3.32
CA TYR A 86 6.50 -12.71 2.61
C TYR A 86 7.22 -13.27 1.36
N ASP A 87 7.29 -14.59 1.26
CA ASP A 87 7.81 -15.30 0.09
C ASP A 87 6.64 -15.95 -0.69
N PRO A 88 6.38 -15.50 -1.93
CA PRO A 88 5.28 -16.04 -2.74
C PRO A 88 5.49 -17.50 -3.17
N ASN A 89 6.72 -18.03 -3.15
CA ASN A 89 7.00 -19.41 -3.54
C ASN A 89 6.64 -20.41 -2.43
N THR A 90 6.80 -20.00 -1.18
CA THR A 90 6.54 -20.85 -0.01
C THR A 90 5.24 -20.49 0.72
N GLY A 91 4.70 -19.29 0.47
CA GLY A 91 3.53 -18.75 1.17
C GLY A 91 3.81 -18.39 2.64
N LYS A 92 5.08 -18.33 3.04
CA LYS A 92 5.51 -18.02 4.41
C LYS A 92 5.92 -16.56 4.52
N TYR A 93 5.88 -16.03 5.73
CA TYR A 93 6.38 -14.70 6.09
C TYR A 93 7.24 -14.78 7.35
N ALA A 94 8.08 -13.78 7.58
CA ALA A 94 8.96 -13.73 8.75
C ALA A 94 8.23 -13.21 9.99
N PHE A 95 7.42 -12.16 9.84
CA PHE A 95 6.64 -11.57 10.92
C PHE A 95 5.25 -11.14 10.46
N GLU A 96 4.26 -11.27 11.35
CA GLU A 96 2.95 -10.66 11.15
C GLU A 96 3.04 -9.13 11.16
N GLY A 97 2.25 -8.46 10.32
CA GLY A 97 2.24 -7.00 10.21
C GLY A 97 3.43 -6.44 9.41
N VAL A 98 3.40 -5.14 9.16
CA VAL A 98 4.46 -4.41 8.48
C VAL A 98 5.43 -3.90 9.53
N THR A 99 6.56 -4.58 9.70
CA THR A 99 7.59 -4.25 10.70
C THR A 99 8.72 -3.40 10.10
N CYS A 100 9.72 -3.04 10.90
CA CYS A 100 10.87 -2.22 10.49
C CYS A 100 11.52 -2.73 9.19
N GLU A 101 11.63 -4.04 9.06
CA GLU A 101 12.35 -4.71 7.98
C GLU A 101 11.55 -4.76 6.67
N SER A 102 10.26 -4.40 6.67
CA SER A 102 9.49 -4.19 5.44
C SER A 102 9.96 -2.97 4.64
N CYS A 103 10.56 -1.98 5.32
CA CYS A 103 11.11 -0.78 4.70
C CYS A 103 12.65 -0.77 4.69
N HIS A 104 13.28 -1.24 5.78
CA HIS A 104 14.75 -1.27 5.90
C HIS A 104 15.41 -2.55 5.35
N GLY A 105 14.60 -3.53 4.91
CA GLY A 105 15.10 -4.84 4.53
C GLY A 105 15.53 -5.69 5.73
N ALA A 106 16.03 -6.90 5.45
CA ALA A 106 16.54 -7.79 6.47
C ALA A 106 17.78 -7.21 7.18
N PHE A 107 18.01 -7.65 8.41
CA PHE A 107 19.07 -7.13 9.26
C PHE A 107 20.47 -7.20 8.62
N VAL A 108 21.18 -6.08 8.64
CA VAL A 108 22.54 -6.00 8.10
C VAL A 108 23.56 -6.29 9.19
N ALA A 109 24.30 -7.39 9.05
CA ALA A 109 25.40 -7.71 9.97
C ALA A 109 26.45 -6.58 10.00
N GLY A 110 26.75 -6.08 11.21
CA GLY A 110 27.62 -4.93 11.42
C GLY A 110 26.89 -3.59 11.51
N HIS A 111 25.56 -3.57 11.59
CA HIS A 111 24.81 -2.42 12.09
C HIS A 111 25.17 -2.17 13.58
N PRO A 112 25.49 -0.94 14.01
CA PRO A 112 25.28 0.35 13.33
C PRO A 112 26.41 0.84 12.41
N GLN A 113 27.58 0.21 12.38
CA GLN A 113 28.71 0.63 11.53
C GLN A 113 28.37 0.53 10.04
N LYS A 114 27.46 -0.38 9.68
CA LYS A 114 26.77 -0.45 8.40
C LYS A 114 25.30 -0.05 8.62
N PRO A 115 24.92 1.20 8.32
CA PRO A 115 23.54 1.64 8.50
C PRO A 115 22.56 0.80 7.69
N MET A 116 21.39 0.53 8.27
CA MET A 116 20.28 -0.03 7.52
C MET A 116 19.57 1.09 6.78
N THR A 117 19.65 1.09 5.45
CA THR A 117 18.99 2.08 4.60
C THR A 117 17.58 1.63 4.25
N MET A 118 16.67 2.57 4.07
CA MET A 118 15.40 2.33 3.39
C MET A 118 15.41 2.94 2.00
N ASP A 119 14.68 2.31 1.08
CA ASP A 119 14.30 2.94 -0.19
C ASP A 119 13.15 3.92 0.09
N SER A 120 13.45 5.22 0.00
CA SER A 120 12.46 6.30 0.22
C SER A 120 11.77 6.76 -1.06
N SER A 121 11.92 6.03 -2.16
CA SER A 121 11.19 6.31 -3.39
C SER A 121 9.68 6.12 -3.19
N PRO A 122 8.84 6.90 -3.89
CA PRO A 122 7.40 6.66 -3.93
C PRO A 122 7.05 5.23 -4.34
N GLN A 123 7.84 4.63 -5.22
CA GLN A 123 7.66 3.27 -5.71
C GLN A 123 7.80 2.23 -4.60
N ALA A 124 8.69 2.45 -3.63
CA ALA A 124 8.82 1.57 -2.48
C ALA A 124 7.53 1.50 -1.65
N CYS A 125 6.88 2.65 -1.42
CA CYS A 125 5.60 2.76 -0.73
C CYS A 125 4.47 2.14 -1.56
N GLY A 126 4.48 2.40 -2.88
CA GLY A 126 3.49 1.91 -3.82
C GLY A 126 3.55 0.41 -4.12
N ARG A 127 4.53 -0.33 -3.58
CA ARG A 127 4.47 -1.80 -3.55
C ARG A 127 3.18 -2.28 -2.87
N CYS A 128 2.75 -1.56 -1.84
CA CYS A 128 1.51 -1.82 -1.10
C CYS A 128 0.44 -0.74 -1.40
N HIS A 129 0.80 0.54 -1.29
CA HIS A 129 -0.13 1.67 -1.48
C HIS A 129 -0.32 2.05 -2.95
N LYS A 130 -0.83 1.10 -3.74
CA LYS A 130 -0.93 1.21 -5.20
C LYS A 130 -1.86 2.33 -5.66
N SER A 131 -3.06 2.42 -5.08
CA SER A 131 -4.03 3.48 -5.42
C SER A 131 -3.43 4.86 -5.14
N THR A 132 -2.87 5.05 -3.95
CA THR A 132 -2.18 6.28 -3.55
C THR A 132 -1.01 6.63 -4.46
N LEU A 133 -0.17 5.67 -4.83
CA LEU A 133 0.95 5.93 -5.76
C LEU A 133 0.42 6.41 -7.12
N ASN A 134 -0.57 5.71 -7.68
CA ASN A 134 -1.17 6.07 -8.97
C ASN A 134 -1.80 7.48 -8.93
N GLU A 135 -2.45 7.85 -7.83
CA GLU A 135 -2.98 9.20 -7.61
C GLU A 135 -1.87 10.25 -7.55
N TRP A 136 -0.81 9.96 -6.80
CA TRP A 136 0.32 10.88 -6.61
C TRP A 136 1.09 11.11 -7.91
N GLU A 137 1.32 10.06 -8.72
CA GLU A 137 2.09 10.14 -9.97
C GLU A 137 1.49 11.13 -10.98
N ILE A 138 0.16 11.25 -11.02
CA ILE A 138 -0.53 12.18 -11.92
C ILE A 138 -0.63 13.61 -11.36
N SER A 139 -0.32 13.80 -10.07
CA SER A 139 -0.37 15.10 -9.40
C SER A 139 0.79 16.02 -9.83
N LEU A 140 0.68 17.31 -9.52
CA LEU A 140 1.80 18.24 -9.70
C LEU A 140 2.99 17.90 -8.79
N HIS A 141 2.75 17.39 -7.58
CA HIS A 141 3.82 16.96 -6.67
C HIS A 141 4.58 15.76 -7.23
N GLY A 142 3.86 14.79 -7.82
CA GLY A 142 4.45 13.65 -8.51
C GLY A 142 5.29 14.06 -9.72
N LYS A 143 4.77 14.98 -10.53
CA LYS A 143 5.49 15.54 -11.69
C LYS A 143 6.72 16.37 -11.32
N GLN A 144 6.84 16.80 -10.06
CA GLN A 144 8.01 17.53 -9.53
C GLN A 144 8.89 16.64 -8.64
N ASP A 145 8.63 15.33 -8.60
CA ASP A 145 9.39 14.34 -7.83
C ASP A 145 9.44 14.63 -6.31
N ILE A 146 8.37 15.22 -5.77
CA ILE A 146 8.23 15.46 -4.33
C ILE A 146 7.75 14.17 -3.67
N GLY A 147 8.70 13.34 -3.25
CA GLY A 147 8.42 12.00 -2.73
C GLY A 147 7.58 11.96 -1.44
N CYS A 148 6.99 10.79 -1.14
CA CYS A 148 6.04 10.62 -0.02
C CYS A 148 6.61 11.07 1.32
N VAL A 149 7.89 10.76 1.58
CA VAL A 149 8.59 11.13 2.81
C VAL A 149 8.94 12.62 2.89
N ALA A 150 8.68 13.43 1.87
CA ALA A 150 8.74 14.88 2.00
C ALA A 150 7.61 15.39 2.93
N CYS A 151 6.49 14.68 2.95
CA CYS A 151 5.28 15.03 3.68
C CYS A 151 5.01 14.13 4.89
N HIS A 152 5.28 12.84 4.76
CA HIS A 152 4.94 11.83 5.77
C HIS A 152 6.12 11.42 6.64
N ASP A 153 5.84 11.17 7.91
CA ASP A 153 6.72 10.43 8.79
C ASP A 153 6.40 8.93 8.68
N VAL A 154 7.42 8.12 8.41
CA VAL A 154 7.25 6.69 8.10
C VAL A 154 7.21 5.82 9.36
N HIS A 155 7.65 6.32 10.51
CA HIS A 155 7.58 5.58 11.76
C HIS A 155 6.19 5.68 12.36
N GLY A 156 5.63 6.89 12.48
CA GLY A 156 4.27 7.10 13.00
C GLY A 156 3.15 6.97 11.96
N ALA A 157 3.48 6.85 10.67
CA ALA A 157 2.54 6.92 9.54
C ALA A 157 1.65 8.19 9.56
N THR A 158 2.19 9.31 10.06
CA THR A 158 1.54 10.61 10.12
C THR A 158 2.13 11.57 9.09
N VAL A 159 1.64 12.81 9.05
CA VAL A 159 2.38 13.91 8.42
C VAL A 159 3.54 14.35 9.34
N LYS A 160 4.60 14.92 8.77
CA LYS A 160 5.83 15.32 9.49
C LYS A 160 5.66 16.48 10.48
N THR A 161 4.53 17.15 10.46
CA THR A 161 4.25 18.34 11.27
C THR A 161 2.95 18.17 12.05
N GLY A 162 2.64 19.10 12.95
CA GLY A 162 1.43 18.99 13.78
C GLY A 162 0.11 19.06 12.98
N SER A 163 0.15 19.60 11.75
CA SER A 163 -1.01 19.63 10.86
C SER A 163 -0.61 19.65 9.38
N ALA A 164 -1.53 19.24 8.50
CA ALA A 164 -1.35 19.40 7.05
C ALA A 164 -1.17 20.88 6.64
N THR A 165 -1.85 21.80 7.32
CA THR A 165 -1.74 23.24 7.05
C THR A 165 -0.32 23.75 7.32
N GLU A 166 0.29 23.35 8.43
CA GLU A 166 1.68 23.71 8.75
C GLU A 166 2.64 23.15 7.69
N LEU A 167 2.48 21.87 7.34
CA LEU A 167 3.31 21.21 6.33
C LEU A 167 3.25 21.93 4.98
N CYS A 168 2.04 22.12 4.44
CA CYS A 168 1.85 22.75 3.14
C CYS A 168 2.39 24.18 3.13
N SER A 169 2.22 24.92 4.22
CA SER A 169 2.66 26.32 4.31
C SER A 169 4.18 26.48 4.29
N LYS A 170 4.96 25.45 4.60
CA LYS A 170 6.43 25.51 4.51
C LYS A 170 6.92 25.72 3.07
N CYS A 171 6.15 25.32 2.06
CA CYS A 171 6.45 25.57 0.65
C CYS A 171 5.44 26.55 0.00
N HIS A 172 4.17 26.48 0.38
CA HIS A 172 3.06 27.26 -0.19
C HIS A 172 2.67 28.48 0.66
N ALA A 173 3.64 29.14 1.30
CA ALA A 173 3.39 30.27 2.21
C ALA A 173 2.52 31.38 1.58
N ALA A 174 2.74 31.70 0.31
CA ALA A 174 1.94 32.70 -0.41
C ALA A 174 0.47 32.29 -0.59
N MET A 175 0.20 30.99 -0.77
CA MET A 175 -1.17 30.48 -0.89
C MET A 175 -1.89 30.51 0.45
N ALA A 176 -1.19 30.14 1.54
CA ALA A 176 -1.72 30.21 2.90
C ALA A 176 -2.09 31.65 3.31
N ALA A 177 -1.33 32.65 2.83
CA ALA A 177 -1.59 34.06 3.09
C ALA A 177 -2.75 34.66 2.25
N ASN A 178 -3.26 33.95 1.23
CA ASN A 178 -4.36 34.44 0.40
C ASN A 178 -5.66 34.50 1.23
N VAL A 179 -6.36 35.64 1.17
CA VAL A 179 -7.64 35.90 1.85
C VAL A 179 -8.67 34.79 1.64
N ALA A 180 -8.75 34.22 0.43
CA ALA A 180 -9.69 33.12 0.14
C ALA A 180 -9.38 31.85 0.96
N HIS A 181 -8.10 31.50 1.11
CA HIS A 181 -7.69 30.35 1.92
C HIS A 181 -7.70 30.69 3.41
N ALA A 182 -7.25 31.89 3.79
CA ALA A 182 -7.25 32.37 5.17
C ALA A 182 -8.66 32.40 5.79
N SER A 183 -9.69 32.74 5.01
CA SER A 183 -11.09 32.71 5.49
C SER A 183 -11.60 31.29 5.79
N SER A 184 -11.20 30.30 4.99
CA SER A 184 -11.50 28.88 5.24
C SER A 184 -10.71 28.35 6.44
N SER A 185 -9.42 28.69 6.54
CA SER A 185 -8.59 28.32 7.69
C SER A 185 -9.06 28.94 8.99
N GLY A 186 -9.60 30.17 8.96
CA GLY A 186 -10.25 30.81 10.10
C GLY A 186 -11.49 30.06 10.63
N LYS A 187 -12.04 29.12 9.86
CA LYS A 187 -13.14 28.22 10.26
C LYS A 187 -12.65 26.85 10.72
N GLY A 188 -11.33 26.66 10.88
CA GLY A 188 -10.72 25.40 11.29
C GLY A 188 -10.48 24.40 10.16
N LEU A 189 -10.70 24.79 8.89
CA LEU A 189 -10.43 23.92 7.75
C LEU A 189 -8.93 23.89 7.40
N SER A 190 -8.41 22.68 7.19
CA SER A 190 -7.05 22.42 6.76
C SER A 190 -6.91 22.44 5.24
N CYS A 191 -5.67 22.57 4.74
CA CYS A 191 -5.39 22.43 3.31
C CYS A 191 -5.84 21.05 2.78
N ALA A 192 -5.67 20.01 3.60
CA ALA A 192 -6.00 18.63 3.22
C ALA A 192 -7.51 18.41 3.08
N ASP A 193 -8.35 19.16 3.79
CA ASP A 193 -9.82 18.99 3.75
C ASP A 193 -10.37 19.23 2.34
N CYS A 194 -9.70 20.11 1.58
CA CYS A 194 -10.06 20.43 0.22
C CYS A 194 -9.17 19.77 -0.83
N HIS A 195 -7.84 19.84 -0.63
CA HIS A 195 -6.89 19.44 -1.66
C HIS A 195 -6.63 17.93 -1.68
N VAL A 196 -6.56 17.28 -0.52
CA VAL A 196 -6.49 15.82 -0.47
C VAL A 196 -7.92 15.27 -0.49
N GLY A 197 -8.84 15.92 0.23
CA GLY A 197 -10.21 15.46 0.39
C GLY A 197 -10.29 14.19 1.25
N PRO A 198 -11.50 13.81 1.70
CA PRO A 198 -11.70 12.55 2.37
C PRO A 198 -11.53 11.40 1.38
N ARG A 199 -11.15 10.22 1.89
CA ARG A 199 -11.22 8.98 1.12
C ARG A 199 -12.60 8.87 0.48
N THR A 200 -12.65 8.64 -0.82
CA THR A 200 -13.93 8.40 -1.51
C THR A 200 -14.22 6.91 -1.42
N GLY A 201 -15.40 6.54 -0.91
CA GLY A 201 -15.81 5.15 -0.73
C GLY A 201 -15.84 4.74 0.74
N ASP A 202 -15.87 3.43 0.97
CA ASP A 202 -15.83 2.86 2.32
C ASP A 202 -14.48 3.16 2.98
N PRO A 203 -14.43 3.85 4.14
CA PRO A 203 -13.19 4.13 4.85
C PRO A 203 -12.41 2.89 5.29
N THR A 204 -13.08 1.73 5.35
CA THR A 204 -12.51 0.43 5.70
C THR A 204 -11.94 -0.32 4.49
N GLU A 205 -12.24 0.13 3.27
CA GLU A 205 -11.67 -0.42 2.04
C GLU A 205 -10.25 0.12 1.84
N GLY A 206 -9.26 -0.75 2.04
CA GLY A 206 -7.84 -0.41 1.94
C GLY A 206 -7.37 0.01 0.55
N HIS A 207 -8.11 -0.35 -0.50
CA HIS A 207 -7.80 0.01 -1.89
C HIS A 207 -8.56 1.27 -2.37
N ALA A 208 -9.34 1.90 -1.51
CA ALA A 208 -10.06 3.12 -1.84
C ALA A 208 -9.11 4.25 -2.24
N ASN A 209 -9.63 5.19 -3.02
CA ASN A 209 -8.93 6.41 -3.39
C ASN A 209 -8.62 7.23 -2.14
N THR A 210 -7.40 7.75 -2.08
CA THR A 210 -6.87 8.46 -0.93
C THR A 210 -6.75 9.96 -1.15
N GLY A 211 -7.09 10.43 -2.35
CA GLY A 211 -7.12 11.86 -2.65
C GLY A 211 -5.76 12.47 -2.96
N HIS A 212 -4.72 11.66 -3.14
CA HIS A 212 -3.36 12.12 -3.41
C HIS A 212 -3.15 12.66 -4.84
N THR A 213 -4.23 12.97 -5.56
CA THR A 213 -4.19 13.72 -6.82
C THR A 213 -4.02 15.23 -6.57
N PHE A 214 -4.34 15.70 -5.36
CA PHE A 214 -4.35 17.10 -4.94
C PHE A 214 -5.36 17.99 -5.69
N GLN A 215 -6.25 17.37 -6.48
CA GLN A 215 -7.21 18.08 -7.32
C GLN A 215 -8.49 18.37 -6.54
N VAL A 216 -8.93 19.63 -6.60
CA VAL A 216 -10.18 20.07 -5.97
C VAL A 216 -11.31 19.97 -6.99
N GLY A 217 -12.12 18.92 -6.88
CA GLY A 217 -13.36 18.78 -7.64
C GLY A 217 -14.54 19.53 -7.00
N THR A 218 -15.60 19.77 -7.77
CA THR A 218 -16.84 20.40 -7.26
C THR A 218 -17.48 19.62 -6.11
N GLY A 219 -17.31 18.30 -6.09
CA GLY A 219 -17.72 17.41 -5.00
C GLY A 219 -17.05 17.73 -3.66
N THR A 220 -15.91 18.42 -3.65
CA THR A 220 -15.27 18.87 -2.42
C THR A 220 -16.04 19.99 -1.74
N CYS A 221 -16.50 20.96 -2.54
CA CYS A 221 -17.26 22.11 -2.05
C CYS A 221 -18.67 21.70 -1.61
N SER A 222 -19.32 20.83 -2.39
CA SER A 222 -20.70 20.42 -2.14
C SER A 222 -20.91 19.66 -0.83
N ARG A 223 -19.86 19.15 -0.18
CA ARG A 223 -19.97 18.53 1.14
C ARG A 223 -20.38 19.50 2.25
N CYS A 224 -19.97 20.76 2.15
CA CYS A 224 -20.37 21.81 3.10
C CYS A 224 -21.35 22.82 2.49
N HIS A 225 -21.32 22.95 1.16
CA HIS A 225 -22.15 23.89 0.41
C HIS A 225 -23.23 23.20 -0.42
N ALA A 226 -23.71 22.02 -0.01
CA ALA A 226 -24.70 21.23 -0.73
C ALA A 226 -25.90 22.08 -1.20
N ASP A 227 -26.42 22.92 -0.30
CA ASP A 227 -27.59 23.75 -0.57
C ASP A 227 -27.29 24.99 -1.42
N GLU A 228 -26.07 25.52 -1.38
CA GLU A 228 -25.64 26.65 -2.22
C GLU A 228 -25.41 26.18 -3.67
N VAL A 229 -24.79 25.01 -3.84
CA VAL A 229 -24.54 24.40 -5.16
C VAL A 229 -25.87 24.04 -5.85
N HIS A 230 -26.82 23.45 -5.12
CA HIS A 230 -28.16 23.13 -5.67
C HIS A 230 -29.02 24.38 -5.91
N ARG A 231 -28.91 25.44 -5.09
CA ARG A 231 -29.60 26.73 -5.34
C ARG A 231 -29.12 27.42 -6.61
N GLY A 232 -27.82 27.32 -6.94
CA GLY A 232 -27.29 27.81 -8.21
C GLY A 232 -27.90 27.10 -9.42
N VAL A 233 -28.07 25.77 -9.35
CA VAL A 233 -28.73 24.99 -10.40
C VAL A 233 -30.21 25.35 -10.52
N LYS A 234 -30.93 25.50 -9.40
CA LYS A 234 -32.33 25.94 -9.40
C LYS A 234 -32.49 27.34 -10.00
N ALA A 235 -31.58 28.27 -9.70
CA ALA A 235 -31.59 29.61 -10.28
C ALA A 235 -31.28 29.61 -11.79
N MET A 236 -30.44 28.68 -12.28
CA MET A 236 -30.16 28.52 -13.71
C MET A 236 -31.28 27.80 -14.46
N MET A 237 -32.00 26.88 -13.82
CA MET A 237 -33.12 26.13 -14.41
C MET A 237 -34.48 26.84 -14.26
N GLY A 238 -34.54 27.93 -13.49
CA GLY A 238 -35.76 28.69 -13.18
C GLY A 238 -36.73 27.89 -12.31
N ASP A 239 -37.77 28.55 -11.76
CA ASP A 239 -38.85 27.92 -10.99
C ASP A 239 -39.81 27.07 -11.85
N GLY A 240 -39.28 26.42 -12.90
CA GLY A 240 -39.95 25.38 -13.64
C GLY A 240 -40.01 24.12 -12.78
N GLY A 241 -41.04 24.02 -11.95
CA GLY A 241 -41.40 22.79 -11.26
C GLY A 241 -41.39 21.62 -12.25
N SER A 242 -40.80 20.50 -11.82
CA SER A 242 -40.73 19.25 -12.56
C SER A 242 -42.14 18.77 -12.96
N GLN A 243 -42.60 19.19 -14.13
CA GLN A 243 -43.66 18.53 -14.86
C GLN A 243 -43.05 17.27 -15.48
N GLY A 244 -43.33 16.13 -14.87
CA GLY A 244 -43.15 14.81 -15.48
C GLY A 244 -41.71 14.34 -15.61
N GLN A 245 -41.25 13.60 -14.61
CA GLN A 245 -40.21 12.60 -14.84
C GLN A 245 -40.78 11.58 -15.83
N PRO A 246 -40.16 11.31 -16.99
CA PRO A 246 -40.55 10.16 -17.79
C PRO A 246 -40.28 8.92 -16.94
N THR A 247 -41.35 8.18 -16.61
CA THR A 247 -41.23 6.86 -16.00
C THR A 247 -40.47 5.99 -16.98
N LEU A 248 -39.19 5.72 -16.71
CA LEU A 248 -38.47 4.66 -17.38
C LEU A 248 -39.02 3.35 -16.81
N THR A 249 -40.00 2.77 -17.49
CA THR A 249 -40.34 1.36 -17.33
C THR A 249 -39.10 0.54 -17.68
N PRO A 250 -38.63 -0.33 -16.78
CA PRO A 250 -37.60 -1.31 -17.14
C PRO A 250 -38.21 -2.26 -18.16
N THR A 251 -37.78 -2.18 -19.43
CA THR A 251 -37.96 -3.31 -20.34
C THR A 251 -36.96 -4.37 -19.89
N ALA A 252 -37.50 -5.40 -19.24
CA ALA A 252 -36.79 -6.63 -19.00
C ALA A 252 -36.40 -7.29 -20.35
N GLU A 253 -35.26 -7.99 -20.29
CA GLU A 253 -34.77 -8.98 -21.25
C GLU A 253 -34.05 -8.46 -22.51
N ALA A 254 -32.78 -8.13 -22.34
CA ALA A 254 -31.75 -8.48 -23.32
C ALA A 254 -30.74 -9.37 -22.60
N GLY A 255 -30.85 -10.69 -22.83
CA GLY A 255 -29.88 -11.66 -22.33
C GLY A 255 -28.50 -11.34 -22.87
N SER A 256 -27.52 -11.28 -21.97
CA SER A 256 -26.11 -11.29 -22.34
C SER A 256 -25.76 -12.70 -22.82
N GLU A 257 -25.82 -12.94 -24.13
CA GLU A 257 -25.12 -14.08 -24.71
C GLU A 257 -23.62 -13.87 -24.55
N SER A 258 -23.03 -14.70 -23.70
CA SER A 258 -21.59 -14.89 -23.62
C SER A 258 -21.07 -15.41 -24.97
N ALA A 259 -20.37 -14.58 -25.72
CA ALA A 259 -19.64 -15.03 -26.89
C ALA A 259 -18.54 -16.01 -26.44
N SER A 260 -18.79 -17.31 -26.64
CA SER A 260 -17.76 -18.34 -26.51
C SER A 260 -16.70 -18.12 -27.58
N ALA A 261 -15.44 -18.22 -27.19
CA ALA A 261 -14.30 -18.20 -28.10
C ALA A 261 -14.38 -19.36 -29.11
N ALA A 262 -14.85 -19.06 -30.32
CA ALA A 262 -14.74 -19.95 -31.46
C ALA A 262 -13.39 -19.68 -32.15
N GLY A 263 -12.53 -20.71 -32.17
CA GLY A 263 -11.22 -20.68 -32.77
C GLY A 263 -11.24 -20.28 -34.25
N ILE A 264 -10.38 -19.34 -34.61
CA ILE A 264 -10.09 -19.02 -36.00
C ILE A 264 -9.09 -20.06 -36.49
N ALA A 265 -9.59 -21.02 -37.27
CA ALA A 265 -8.77 -21.88 -38.10
C ALA A 265 -8.23 -21.08 -39.30
N LEU A 266 -6.91 -20.90 -39.36
CA LEU A 266 -6.23 -20.41 -40.56
C LEU A 266 -6.06 -21.56 -41.57
N PRO A 267 -6.44 -21.39 -42.85
CA PRO A 267 -6.34 -22.46 -43.83
C PRO A 267 -4.90 -22.67 -44.29
N LEU A 268 -4.51 -23.95 -44.35
CA LEU A 268 -3.31 -24.45 -45.02
C LEU A 268 -3.33 -24.06 -46.51
N LEU A 269 -2.32 -23.32 -46.96
CA LEU A 269 -1.88 -23.31 -48.35
C LEU A 269 -0.46 -23.85 -48.42
N ALA A 270 -0.38 -25.12 -48.82
CA ALA A 270 0.85 -25.77 -49.22
C ALA A 270 1.09 -25.51 -50.72
N THR A 271 2.14 -24.77 -51.04
CA THR A 271 2.90 -24.95 -52.29
C THR A 271 4.38 -24.85 -51.92
N GLY A 272 5.11 -25.92 -52.21
CA GLY A 272 6.53 -26.03 -51.89
C GLY A 272 7.45 -25.47 -52.98
N VAL A 273 8.74 -25.68 -52.69
CA VAL A 273 9.89 -25.85 -53.59
C VAL A 273 10.88 -24.66 -53.69
N PHE A 274 11.99 -24.86 -52.96
CA PHE A 274 13.40 -24.55 -53.24
C PHE A 274 13.94 -23.11 -53.17
N GLY A 275 15.05 -22.95 -52.42
CA GLY A 275 15.96 -21.82 -52.52
C GLY A 275 16.99 -21.74 -51.40
N ILE A 276 18.10 -22.48 -51.55
CA ILE A 276 19.30 -22.46 -50.69
C ILE A 276 19.99 -21.09 -50.74
N GLY A 277 20.52 -20.60 -49.61
CA GLY A 277 21.39 -19.42 -49.58
C GLY A 277 22.00 -19.12 -48.20
N LEU A 278 23.12 -19.78 -47.90
CA LEU A 278 24.05 -19.44 -46.81
C LEU A 278 24.62 -18.02 -46.99
N GLY A 279 24.80 -17.26 -45.91
CA GLY A 279 25.48 -15.96 -45.97
C GLY A 279 25.69 -15.28 -44.61
N PHE A 280 26.90 -15.42 -44.08
CA PHE A 280 27.44 -14.84 -42.85
C PHE A 280 27.50 -13.30 -42.80
N ALA A 281 27.36 -12.75 -41.58
CA ALA A 281 28.11 -11.62 -40.96
C ALA A 281 27.14 -10.86 -40.02
N GLY A 282 27.35 -10.71 -38.70
CA GLY A 282 28.60 -10.37 -38.03
C GLY A 282 28.57 -8.88 -37.65
N ALA A 283 27.80 -8.51 -36.61
CA ALA A 283 27.87 -7.15 -36.04
C ALA A 283 27.82 -7.22 -34.51
N ARG A 284 29.02 -7.22 -33.92
CA ARG A 284 29.31 -6.97 -32.51
C ARG A 284 29.13 -5.47 -32.25
N TRP A 285 28.19 -5.10 -31.38
CA TRP A 285 28.03 -3.72 -30.92
C TRP A 285 28.84 -3.53 -29.64
N TYR A 286 29.81 -2.61 -29.65
CA TYR A 286 30.62 -2.22 -28.50
C TYR A 286 30.74 -0.70 -28.42
N GLY A 287 30.60 -0.16 -27.22
CA GLY A 287 30.98 1.20 -26.83
C GLY A 287 29.79 2.15 -26.66
N ARG A 288 29.74 3.03 -25.67
CA ARG A 288 30.79 3.48 -24.75
C ARG A 288 30.12 4.29 -23.63
N LYS A 289 30.49 4.05 -22.37
CA LYS A 289 30.24 4.98 -21.27
C LYS A 289 31.17 6.20 -21.40
N GLN A 290 30.62 7.39 -21.18
CA GLN A 290 31.31 8.48 -20.49
C GLN A 290 30.69 8.58 -19.10
#